data_AF-A0A9E3QWA3-F1
#
_entry.id   AF-A0A9E3QWA3-F1
#
_cell.length_a   1.000
_cell.length_b   1.000
_cell.length_c   1.000
_cell.angle_alpha   90.00
_cell.angle_beta   90.00
_cell.angle_gamma   90.00
#
_symmetry.space_group_name_H-M   'P 1'
#
loop_
_entity.id
_entity.type
_entity.pdbx_description
1 polymer ?
#
loop_
_entity_poly.entity_id
_entity_poly.type
_entity_poly.pdbx_seq_one_letter_code
_entity_poly.pdbx_strand_id
1 'polypeptide(L)'
;MRRRIAIRGAFSLAVVVLLVVAIWRGPAVLGQGPRQGSPNHSFSHFDEHIDDNAHDMVGEGRHTFRFDTFGDEVFWGDTLQLHKAIEGMRFGGVGPGLSPRAALALGLKVDRRVLPERLIRQLRRGQVDLDDPAVTLALLRLNAVVGVTGFFNQDGSLRSFGIQCALCHSTVDNSVVFGIGHRLDGWANRDLNVGKIIASAPNLQPVADLLGVSVPALQAVLSGWGPGKFDAEVLLDGKAIRPDGAPAATLIPNAFGLAGFNQHTWTGGWGTITYWNALVANIEMGGRGVFFDPRLNSDQFPIAARAGFWNLRVDPDEDRITPKLPALHFYQLAIPAPRPRAGIDFDPEAAERG
;
A
#
# COMPACT_ATOMS: atom_id res chain seq x y z
N MET A 1 -64.15 -45.25 30.67
CA MET A 1 -65.16 -45.20 29.57
C MET A 1 -64.39 -45.31 28.25
N ARG A 2 -64.22 -46.50 27.63
CA ARG A 2 -65.07 -47.08 26.53
C ARG A 2 -65.34 -46.04 25.43
N ARG A 3 -65.04 -46.18 24.11
CA ARG A 3 -64.66 -47.24 23.14
C ARG A 3 -64.02 -46.52 21.92
N ARG A 4 -62.90 -46.98 21.32
CA ARG A 4 -62.76 -47.81 20.09
C ARG A 4 -63.74 -47.51 18.92
N ILE A 5 -63.18 -47.11 17.76
CA ILE A 5 -63.58 -47.60 16.42
C ILE A 5 -62.31 -47.80 15.58
N ALA A 6 -62.16 -48.99 14.99
CA ALA A 6 -61.16 -49.38 14.01
C ALA A 6 -61.82 -50.35 13.02
N ILE A 7 -61.69 -50.13 11.70
CA ILE A 7 -61.88 -51.09 10.58
C ILE A 7 -61.04 -50.51 9.41
N ARG A 8 -59.91 -51.06 8.93
CA ARG A 8 -59.54 -52.32 8.23
C ARG A 8 -59.84 -52.37 6.71
N GLY A 9 -58.79 -52.74 5.96
CA GLY A 9 -58.76 -53.21 4.56
C GLY A 9 -57.59 -52.56 3.79
N ALA A 10 -56.36 -53.08 3.68
CA ALA A 10 -55.85 -54.36 3.15
C ALA A 10 -56.20 -54.60 1.67
N PHE A 11 -55.21 -54.47 0.76
CA PHE A 11 -54.78 -55.55 -0.15
C PHE A 11 -53.52 -55.14 -0.92
N SER A 12 -52.47 -55.92 -0.74
CA SER A 12 -51.21 -55.91 -1.50
C SER A 12 -51.37 -56.74 -2.78
N LEU A 13 -50.68 -56.37 -3.85
CA LEU A 13 -50.24 -57.35 -4.84
C LEU A 13 -48.82 -56.99 -5.32
N ALA A 14 -47.92 -57.94 -5.09
CA ALA A 14 -46.54 -57.95 -5.52
C ALA A 14 -46.39 -58.87 -6.74
N VAL A 15 -45.48 -58.52 -7.67
CA VAL A 15 -44.80 -59.43 -8.62
C VAL A 15 -43.38 -58.85 -8.78
N VAL A 16 -42.36 -59.34 -8.08
CA VAL A 16 -41.51 -60.55 -8.31
C VAL A 16 -40.66 -60.43 -9.60
N VAL A 17 -39.42 -59.92 -9.49
CA VAL A 17 -38.11 -60.63 -9.39
C VAL A 17 -37.37 -60.67 -10.74
N LEU A 18 -36.15 -60.14 -10.79
CA LEU A 18 -34.93 -60.93 -11.06
C LEU A 18 -33.65 -60.10 -10.77
N LEU A 19 -32.87 -60.62 -9.82
CA LEU A 19 -31.50 -60.26 -9.50
C LEU A 19 -30.55 -60.82 -10.57
N VAL A 20 -29.58 -60.03 -11.02
CA VAL A 20 -28.22 -60.54 -11.29
C VAL A 20 -27.22 -59.52 -10.74
N VAL A 21 -26.48 -59.95 -9.72
CA VAL A 21 -25.29 -59.29 -9.20
C VAL A 21 -24.12 -59.63 -10.12
N ALA A 22 -23.41 -58.61 -10.60
CA ALA A 22 -22.02 -58.76 -11.03
C ALA A 22 -21.20 -57.60 -10.42
N ILE A 23 -20.47 -57.94 -9.36
CA ILE A 23 -19.43 -57.11 -8.78
C ILE A 23 -18.26 -57.12 -9.76
N TRP A 24 -17.90 -55.95 -10.31
CA TRP A 24 -16.56 -55.74 -10.89
C TRP A 24 -15.97 -54.46 -10.31
N ARG A 25 -14.95 -54.64 -9.46
CA ARG A 25 -14.06 -53.57 -9.00
C ARG A 25 -13.03 -53.31 -10.11
N GLY A 26 -13.20 -52.23 -10.86
CA GLY A 26 -12.17 -51.63 -11.72
C GLY A 26 -11.72 -50.28 -11.14
N PRO A 27 -10.48 -49.81 -11.40
CA PRO A 27 -9.93 -48.63 -10.75
C PRO A 27 -10.67 -47.38 -11.20
N ALA A 28 -10.95 -46.49 -10.26
CA ALA A 28 -11.42 -45.13 -10.54
C ALA A 28 -10.30 -44.36 -11.26
N VAL A 29 -10.28 -44.46 -12.58
CA VAL A 29 -9.64 -43.46 -13.43
C VAL A 29 -10.60 -42.27 -13.43
N LEU A 30 -10.18 -41.20 -12.77
CA LEU A 30 -10.76 -39.86 -12.92
C LEU A 30 -10.53 -39.41 -14.36
N GLY A 31 -11.34 -39.92 -15.28
CA GLY A 31 -11.45 -39.43 -16.63
C GLY A 31 -12.04 -38.03 -16.55
N GLN A 32 -11.22 -37.04 -16.89
CA GLN A 32 -11.69 -35.70 -17.23
C GLN A 32 -12.75 -35.87 -18.32
N GLY A 33 -14.02 -35.65 -17.97
CA GLY A 33 -15.07 -35.50 -18.95
C GLY A 33 -14.68 -34.36 -19.91
N PRO A 34 -15.07 -34.43 -21.19
CA PRO A 34 -14.79 -33.34 -22.12
C PRO A 34 -15.37 -32.07 -21.52
N ARG A 35 -14.53 -31.05 -21.33
CA ARG A 35 -15.01 -29.68 -21.11
C ARG A 35 -15.98 -29.41 -22.25
N GLN A 36 -17.29 -29.40 -21.96
CA GLN A 36 -18.26 -28.85 -22.89
C GLN A 36 -17.77 -27.43 -23.15
N GLY A 37 -17.27 -27.22 -24.37
CA GLY A 37 -16.79 -25.93 -24.81
C GLY A 37 -17.93 -24.94 -24.60
N SER A 38 -17.64 -23.90 -23.82
CA SER A 38 -18.45 -22.70 -23.82
C SER A 38 -18.77 -22.32 -25.27
N PRO A 39 -19.98 -21.83 -25.58
CA PRO A 39 -20.29 -21.36 -26.92
C PRO A 39 -19.17 -20.43 -27.37
N ASN A 40 -18.55 -20.79 -28.49
CA ASN A 40 -17.37 -20.16 -29.04
C ASN A 40 -17.80 -18.79 -29.62
N HIS A 41 -18.14 -17.85 -28.75
CA HIS A 41 -18.04 -16.45 -29.09
C HIS A 41 -16.55 -16.19 -29.23
N SER A 42 -16.04 -16.36 -30.45
CA SER A 42 -14.75 -15.80 -30.83
C SER A 42 -14.83 -14.33 -30.49
N PHE A 43 -14.14 -13.93 -29.43
CA PHE A 43 -13.86 -12.54 -29.15
C PHE A 43 -13.34 -11.90 -30.44
N SER A 44 -13.82 -10.70 -30.73
CA SER A 44 -13.36 -9.95 -31.88
C SER A 44 -11.88 -9.61 -31.72
N HIS A 45 -11.19 -9.32 -32.83
CA HIS A 45 -9.82 -8.78 -32.76
C HIS A 45 -9.74 -7.56 -31.83
N PHE A 46 -10.80 -6.75 -31.72
CA PHE A 46 -10.82 -5.61 -30.80
C PHE A 46 -10.90 -6.03 -29.32
N ASP A 47 -11.56 -7.14 -28.99
CA ASP A 47 -11.58 -7.68 -27.63
C ASP A 47 -10.17 -8.14 -27.19
N GLU A 48 -9.37 -8.70 -28.12
CA GLU A 48 -7.96 -9.00 -27.87
C GLU A 48 -7.15 -7.72 -27.54
N HIS A 49 -7.39 -6.61 -28.27
CA HIS A 49 -6.77 -5.30 -27.94
C HIS A 49 -7.18 -4.78 -26.56
N ILE A 50 -8.43 -5.03 -26.14
CA ILE A 50 -8.89 -4.64 -24.80
C ILE A 50 -8.13 -5.45 -23.73
N ASP A 51 -7.98 -6.75 -23.93
CA ASP A 51 -7.26 -7.63 -23.00
C ASP A 51 -5.78 -7.23 -22.91
N ASP A 52 -5.12 -6.95 -24.03
CA ASP A 52 -3.74 -6.47 -24.06
C ASP A 52 -3.60 -5.13 -23.30
N ASN A 53 -4.49 -4.17 -23.57
CA ASN A 53 -4.51 -2.90 -22.85
C ASN A 53 -4.72 -3.09 -21.33
N ALA A 54 -5.57 -4.03 -20.91
CA ALA A 54 -5.77 -4.32 -19.48
C ALA A 54 -4.49 -4.86 -18.82
N HIS A 55 -3.74 -5.72 -19.51
CA HIS A 55 -2.44 -6.21 -19.02
C HIS A 55 -1.42 -5.07 -18.89
N ASP A 56 -1.36 -4.18 -19.89
CA ASP A 56 -0.47 -3.02 -19.87
C ASP A 56 -0.83 -2.06 -18.73
N MET A 57 -2.11 -1.77 -18.50
CA MET A 57 -2.56 -0.92 -17.39
C MET A 57 -2.19 -1.51 -16.01
N VAL A 58 -2.25 -2.83 -15.83
CA VAL A 58 -1.75 -3.48 -14.60
C VAL A 58 -0.25 -3.29 -14.45
N GLY A 59 0.50 -3.43 -15.54
CA GLY A 59 1.95 -3.24 -15.56
C GLY A 59 2.34 -1.80 -15.20
N GLU A 60 1.77 -0.82 -15.90
CA GLU A 60 2.02 0.60 -15.67
C GLU A 60 1.57 1.02 -14.27
N GLY A 61 0.36 0.65 -13.84
CA GLY A 61 -0.14 1.00 -12.52
C GLY A 61 0.70 0.43 -11.39
N ARG A 62 1.18 -0.82 -11.55
CA ARG A 62 2.13 -1.43 -10.62
C ARG A 62 3.45 -0.67 -10.59
N HIS A 63 3.95 -0.27 -11.75
CA HIS A 63 5.18 0.52 -11.82
C HIS A 63 5.00 1.86 -11.11
N THR A 64 3.91 2.58 -11.41
CA THR A 64 3.58 3.85 -10.76
C THR A 64 3.50 3.70 -9.25
N PHE A 65 2.72 2.75 -8.76
CA PHE A 65 2.56 2.49 -7.33
C PHE A 65 3.90 2.23 -6.61
N ARG A 66 4.84 1.57 -7.29
CA ARG A 66 6.09 1.08 -6.70
C ARG A 66 7.30 1.97 -6.88
N PHE A 67 7.27 2.91 -7.82
CA PHE A 67 8.49 3.58 -8.28
C PHE A 67 8.31 5.05 -8.68
N ASP A 68 7.09 5.52 -8.91
CA ASP A 68 6.86 6.91 -9.30
C ASP A 68 6.87 7.81 -8.07
N THR A 69 7.71 8.85 -8.13
CA THR A 69 7.80 9.91 -7.12
C THR A 69 6.89 11.08 -7.42
N PHE A 70 6.31 11.13 -8.62
CA PHE A 70 5.51 12.25 -9.11
C PHE A 70 6.22 13.60 -9.09
N GLY A 71 7.55 13.64 -8.97
CA GLY A 71 8.30 14.89 -8.80
C GLY A 71 8.38 15.41 -7.36
N ASP A 72 7.98 14.60 -6.38
CA ASP A 72 8.02 14.96 -4.97
C ASP A 72 9.43 15.18 -4.40
N GLU A 73 10.48 14.82 -5.14
CA GLU A 73 11.86 15.05 -4.76
C GLU A 73 12.20 16.54 -4.57
N VAL A 74 11.46 17.44 -5.22
CA VAL A 74 11.54 18.89 -4.98
C VAL A 74 11.14 19.24 -3.54
N PHE A 75 10.15 18.54 -3.00
CA PHE A 75 9.71 18.74 -1.62
C PHE A 75 10.60 17.97 -0.64
N TRP A 76 10.69 16.65 -0.74
CA TRP A 76 11.40 15.82 0.24
C TRP A 76 12.92 15.99 0.20
N GLY A 77 13.45 16.06 -1.00
CA GLY A 77 14.87 16.22 -1.25
C GLY A 77 15.29 17.67 -1.13
N ASP A 78 14.77 18.56 -1.96
CA ASP A 78 15.34 19.91 -2.08
C ASP A 78 14.86 20.82 -0.94
N THR A 79 13.57 20.79 -0.63
CA THR A 79 12.95 21.66 0.39
C THR A 79 13.23 21.16 1.81
N LEU A 80 12.94 19.90 2.13
CA LEU A 80 13.14 19.33 3.47
C LEU A 80 14.57 18.85 3.73
N GLN A 81 15.35 18.60 2.68
CA GLN A 81 16.75 18.16 2.75
C GLN A 81 16.95 16.80 3.42
N LEU A 82 15.94 15.92 3.38
CA LEU A 82 15.98 14.64 4.09
C LEU A 82 17.14 13.75 3.61
N HIS A 83 17.51 13.86 2.32
CA HIS A 83 18.67 13.18 1.75
C HIS A 83 19.97 13.45 2.53
N LYS A 84 20.18 14.66 3.06
CA LYS A 84 21.37 14.99 3.84
C LYS A 84 21.41 14.24 5.17
N ALA A 85 20.28 14.11 5.85
CA ALA A 85 20.20 13.35 7.11
C ALA A 85 20.39 11.84 6.88
N ILE A 86 19.88 11.33 5.76
CA ILE A 86 20.08 9.93 5.34
C ILE A 86 21.55 9.68 5.05
N GLU A 87 22.18 10.56 4.28
CA GLU A 87 23.58 10.44 3.86
C GLU A 87 24.56 10.58 5.03
N GLY A 88 24.35 11.55 5.92
CA GLY A 88 25.23 11.77 7.06
C GLY A 88 26.55 12.45 6.72
N MET A 89 27.18 13.05 7.73
CA MET A 89 28.39 13.88 7.55
C MET A 89 29.56 13.12 6.91
N ARG A 90 29.67 11.80 7.15
CA ARG A 90 30.74 10.97 6.56
C ARG A 90 30.70 10.96 5.02
N PHE A 91 29.54 11.23 4.43
CA PHE A 91 29.32 11.19 2.99
C PHE A 91 28.90 12.54 2.39
N GLY A 92 28.96 13.64 3.15
CA GLY A 92 28.62 14.99 2.68
C GLY A 92 27.25 15.52 3.13
N GLY A 93 26.49 14.70 3.85
CA GLY A 93 25.23 15.07 4.47
C GLY A 93 25.39 15.71 5.86
N VAL A 94 24.37 15.55 6.71
CA VAL A 94 24.33 16.09 8.08
C VAL A 94 23.99 15.02 9.11
N GLY A 95 24.48 15.18 10.34
CA GLY A 95 24.28 14.20 11.40
C GLY A 95 25.01 12.87 11.15
N PRO A 96 24.64 11.80 11.88
CA PRO A 96 25.35 10.52 11.83
C PRO A 96 25.09 9.71 10.55
N GLY A 97 24.09 10.08 9.74
CA GLY A 97 23.57 9.23 8.67
C GLY A 97 22.55 8.22 9.18
N LEU A 98 21.73 7.69 8.28
CA LEU A 98 20.72 6.69 8.60
C LEU A 98 21.28 5.29 8.40
N SER A 99 21.45 4.52 9.46
CA SER A 99 21.85 3.10 9.35
C SER A 99 20.67 2.19 8.97
N PRO A 100 20.92 1.00 8.38
CA PRO A 100 19.84 0.05 8.09
C PRO A 100 19.02 -0.32 9.33
N ARG A 101 19.67 -0.52 10.49
CA ARG A 101 18.98 -0.84 11.75
C ARG A 101 18.01 0.28 12.15
N ALA A 102 18.45 1.53 12.06
CA ALA A 102 17.62 2.69 12.36
C ALA A 102 16.47 2.83 11.33
N ALA A 103 16.75 2.63 10.04
CA ALA A 103 15.73 2.64 8.99
C ALA A 103 14.64 1.57 9.21
N LEU A 104 15.04 0.33 9.53
CA LEU A 104 14.11 -0.76 9.85
C LEU A 104 13.29 -0.46 11.12
N ALA A 105 13.90 0.18 12.11
CA ALA A 105 13.20 0.61 13.34
C ALA A 105 12.20 1.77 13.09
N LEU A 106 12.40 2.57 12.04
CA LEU A 106 11.42 3.52 11.52
C LEU A 106 10.35 2.86 10.64
N GLY A 107 10.42 1.54 10.43
CA GLY A 107 9.45 0.77 9.65
C GLY A 107 9.70 0.77 8.14
N LEU A 108 10.82 1.31 7.66
CA LEU A 108 11.23 1.14 6.26
C LEU A 108 11.51 -0.34 5.99
N LYS A 109 11.21 -0.79 4.76
CA LYS A 109 11.34 -2.19 4.35
C LYS A 109 12.33 -2.33 3.21
N VAL A 110 12.90 -3.52 3.05
CA VAL A 110 13.82 -3.84 1.96
C VAL A 110 13.30 -5.01 1.14
N ASP A 111 13.17 -4.79 -0.17
CA ASP A 111 12.75 -5.81 -1.13
C ASP A 111 13.93 -6.73 -1.47
N ARG A 112 13.82 -8.00 -1.08
CA ARG A 112 14.86 -8.98 -1.32
C ARG A 112 15.08 -9.28 -2.80
N ARG A 113 14.12 -8.98 -3.68
CA ARG A 113 14.19 -9.37 -5.11
C ARG A 113 15.30 -8.67 -5.88
N VAL A 114 15.69 -7.47 -5.44
CA VAL A 114 16.76 -6.69 -6.08
C VAL A 114 18.11 -6.84 -5.37
N LEU A 115 18.16 -7.56 -4.24
CA LEU A 115 19.41 -7.78 -3.52
C LEU A 115 20.23 -8.90 -4.18
N PRO A 116 21.56 -8.73 -4.31
CA PRO A 116 22.43 -9.83 -4.74
C PRO A 116 22.32 -11.03 -3.78
N GLU A 117 22.31 -12.25 -4.33
CA GLU A 117 22.20 -13.49 -3.53
C GLU A 117 23.27 -13.63 -2.44
N ARG A 118 24.48 -13.09 -2.70
CA ARG A 118 25.55 -13.03 -1.69
C ARG A 118 25.14 -12.18 -0.48
N LEU A 119 24.54 -11.02 -0.71
CA LEU A 119 24.09 -10.10 0.34
C LEU A 119 22.95 -10.74 1.14
N ILE A 120 22.00 -11.42 0.49
CA ILE A 120 20.92 -12.16 1.18
C ILE A 120 21.51 -13.21 2.14
N ARG A 121 22.53 -13.97 1.72
CA ARG A 121 23.21 -14.95 2.58
C ARG A 121 23.93 -14.29 3.75
N GLN A 122 24.59 -13.15 3.53
CA GLN A 122 25.28 -12.41 4.59
C GLN A 122 24.28 -11.84 5.62
N LEU A 123 23.16 -11.29 5.16
CA LEU A 123 22.08 -10.79 6.02
C LEU A 123 21.53 -11.91 6.93
N ARG A 124 21.23 -13.08 6.37
CA ARG A 124 20.76 -14.25 7.14
C ARG A 124 21.76 -14.73 8.20
N ARG A 125 23.05 -14.50 7.97
CA ARG A 125 24.14 -14.90 8.88
C ARG A 125 24.56 -13.78 9.84
N GLY A 126 23.92 -12.62 9.80
CA GLY A 126 24.31 -11.45 10.61
C GLY A 126 25.70 -10.90 10.26
N GLN A 127 26.15 -11.08 9.02
CA GLN A 127 27.49 -10.70 8.54
C GLN A 127 27.54 -9.33 7.86
N VAL A 128 26.42 -8.61 7.84
CA VAL A 128 26.32 -7.24 7.33
C VAL A 128 26.26 -6.31 8.53
N ASP A 129 27.11 -5.28 8.55
CA ASP A 129 27.02 -4.23 9.55
C ASP A 129 25.80 -3.36 9.28
N LEU A 130 24.73 -3.57 10.06
CA LEU A 130 23.48 -2.82 9.93
C LEU A 130 23.51 -1.49 10.70
N ASP A 131 24.62 -1.16 11.35
CA ASP A 131 24.83 0.12 12.03
C ASP A 131 25.62 1.10 11.15
N ASP A 132 26.16 0.64 10.01
CA ASP A 132 26.88 1.45 9.04
C ASP A 132 25.93 2.14 8.01
N PRO A 133 25.84 3.50 7.98
CA PRO A 133 25.05 4.23 6.97
C PRO A 133 25.45 3.97 5.52
N ALA A 134 26.68 3.48 5.27
CA ALA A 134 27.12 3.08 3.93
C ALA A 134 26.20 2.01 3.33
N VAL A 135 25.69 1.11 4.18
CA VAL A 135 24.82 0.03 3.75
C VAL A 135 23.45 0.57 3.36
N THR A 136 22.92 1.59 4.04
CA THR A 136 21.68 2.27 3.60
C THR A 136 21.84 2.91 2.23
N LEU A 137 22.94 3.63 2.00
CA LEU A 137 23.21 4.24 0.69
C LEU A 137 23.36 3.18 -0.41
N ALA A 138 24.01 2.06 -0.13
CA ALA A 138 24.11 0.94 -1.06
C ALA A 138 22.72 0.33 -1.38
N LEU A 139 21.86 0.15 -0.37
CA LEU A 139 20.49 -0.35 -0.57
C LEU A 139 19.63 0.61 -1.39
N LEU A 140 19.77 1.93 -1.17
CA LEU A 140 19.09 2.95 -1.97
C LEU A 140 19.57 2.95 -3.43
N ARG A 141 20.88 2.80 -3.68
CA ARG A 141 21.42 2.67 -5.05
C ARG A 141 20.91 1.43 -5.77
N LEU A 142 20.64 0.35 -5.04
CA LEU A 142 20.02 -0.87 -5.59
C LEU A 142 18.51 -0.71 -5.81
N ASN A 143 17.92 0.43 -5.45
CA ASN A 143 16.47 0.65 -5.41
C ASN A 143 15.75 -0.44 -4.58
N ALA A 144 16.38 -0.85 -3.48
CA ALA A 144 15.92 -1.96 -2.65
C ALA A 144 15.02 -1.53 -1.50
N VAL A 145 15.10 -0.28 -1.07
CA VAL A 145 14.23 0.24 0.00
C VAL A 145 12.85 0.48 -0.58
N VAL A 146 11.83 -0.16 -0.01
CA VAL A 146 10.46 -0.12 -0.53
C VAL A 146 9.88 1.28 -0.31
N GLY A 147 9.32 1.86 -1.36
CA GLY A 147 8.54 3.10 -1.27
C GLY A 147 9.35 4.39 -1.38
N VAL A 148 10.65 4.31 -1.68
CA VAL A 148 11.52 5.49 -1.76
C VAL A 148 12.51 5.36 -2.91
N THR A 149 12.89 6.51 -3.48
CA THR A 149 13.95 6.59 -4.50
C THR A 149 15.05 7.52 -4.00
N GLY A 150 16.29 7.05 -4.02
CA GLY A 150 17.47 7.90 -3.85
C GLY A 150 18.02 8.35 -5.21
N PHE A 151 18.25 9.65 -5.37
CA PHE A 151 18.87 10.22 -6.56
C PHE A 151 20.33 10.55 -6.26
N PHE A 152 21.26 10.00 -7.05
CA PHE A 152 22.69 10.11 -6.77
C PHE A 152 23.41 11.00 -7.80
N ASN A 153 24.44 11.71 -7.34
CA ASN A 153 25.42 12.38 -8.18
C ASN A 153 26.40 11.37 -8.80
N GLN A 154 27.18 11.80 -9.79
CA GLN A 154 28.19 10.96 -10.43
C GLN A 154 29.30 10.52 -9.47
N ASP A 155 29.62 11.34 -8.46
CA ASP A 155 30.58 11.02 -7.39
C ASP A 155 30.02 10.04 -6.36
N GLY A 156 28.73 9.70 -6.47
CA GLY A 156 28.03 8.78 -5.60
C GLY A 156 27.39 9.43 -4.36
N SER A 157 27.50 10.73 -4.15
CA SER A 157 26.73 11.41 -3.10
C SER A 157 25.22 11.40 -3.40
N LEU A 158 24.39 11.37 -2.37
CA LEU A 158 22.93 11.41 -2.48
C LEU A 158 22.48 12.85 -2.72
N ARG A 159 22.08 13.14 -3.96
CA ARG A 159 21.64 14.45 -4.42
C ARG A 159 20.25 14.82 -3.91
N SER A 160 19.33 13.86 -3.93
CA SER A 160 17.92 14.11 -3.59
C SER A 160 17.23 12.79 -3.23
N PHE A 161 15.98 12.87 -2.79
CA PHE A 161 15.19 11.76 -2.29
C PHE A 161 13.71 12.02 -2.55
N GLY A 162 12.97 11.00 -2.97
CA GLY A 162 11.52 11.05 -3.16
C GLY A 162 10.82 9.83 -2.58
N ILE A 163 9.50 9.94 -2.35
CA ILE A 163 8.68 8.85 -1.81
C ILE A 163 7.70 8.33 -2.86
N GLN A 164 7.04 7.20 -2.58
CA GLN A 164 6.14 6.52 -3.53
C GLN A 164 4.93 5.99 -2.76
N CYS A 165 3.84 5.64 -3.46
CA CYS A 165 2.65 5.04 -2.83
C CYS A 165 2.98 3.79 -1.99
N ALA A 166 3.95 2.99 -2.45
CA ALA A 166 4.41 1.79 -1.77
C ALA A 166 5.04 2.03 -0.38
N LEU A 167 5.42 3.26 -0.01
CA LEU A 167 6.00 3.57 1.30
C LEU A 167 5.01 3.22 2.43
N CYS A 168 3.79 3.72 2.30
CA CYS A 168 2.70 3.50 3.26
C CYS A 168 1.93 2.21 2.97
N HIS A 169 1.78 1.84 1.69
CA HIS A 169 0.89 0.77 1.26
C HIS A 169 1.62 -0.49 0.77
N SER A 170 2.84 -0.73 1.23
CA SER A 170 3.51 -2.02 1.06
C SER A 170 4.27 -2.42 2.32
N THR A 171 4.37 -3.72 2.54
CA THR A 171 5.30 -4.31 3.51
C THR A 171 6.07 -5.45 2.86
N VAL A 172 6.80 -6.24 3.66
CA VAL A 172 7.50 -7.43 3.19
C VAL A 172 7.16 -8.65 4.05
N ASP A 173 7.33 -9.83 3.48
CA ASP A 173 7.04 -11.12 4.14
C ASP A 173 8.09 -11.58 5.18
N ASN A 174 9.12 -10.76 5.44
CA ASN A 174 10.23 -11.07 6.35
C ASN A 174 11.01 -12.37 6.03
N SER A 175 10.98 -12.86 4.79
CA SER A 175 11.61 -14.13 4.38
C SER A 175 13.15 -14.15 4.41
N VAL A 176 13.81 -13.02 4.69
CA VAL A 176 15.25 -12.94 4.93
C VAL A 176 15.52 -12.72 6.42
N VAL A 177 15.05 -11.59 6.94
CA VAL A 177 15.04 -11.19 8.36
C VAL A 177 13.88 -10.20 8.55
N PHE A 178 13.55 -9.81 9.80
CA PHE A 178 12.52 -8.80 10.03
C PHE A 178 12.79 -7.51 9.24
N GLY A 179 11.80 -7.06 8.48
CA GLY A 179 11.86 -5.89 7.60
C GLY A 179 12.52 -6.13 6.23
N ILE A 180 13.00 -7.34 5.93
CA ILE A 180 13.63 -7.69 4.66
C ILE A 180 12.99 -8.96 4.08
N GLY A 181 12.37 -8.86 2.91
CA GLY A 181 11.61 -9.97 2.34
C GLY A 181 11.04 -9.68 0.96
N HIS A 182 10.14 -10.53 0.47
CA HIS A 182 9.41 -10.25 -0.75
C HIS A 182 8.38 -9.16 -0.48
N ARG A 183 8.34 -8.16 -1.37
CA ARG A 183 7.35 -7.09 -1.34
C ARG A 183 5.92 -7.62 -1.41
N LEU A 184 5.07 -7.08 -0.56
CA LEU A 184 3.65 -7.33 -0.46
C LEU A 184 2.90 -6.00 -0.64
N ASP A 185 2.46 -5.72 -1.87
CA ASP A 185 1.71 -4.51 -2.19
C ASP A 185 0.29 -4.59 -1.61
N GLY A 186 -0.28 -3.43 -1.29
CA GLY A 186 -1.62 -3.28 -0.72
C GLY A 186 -1.67 -3.48 0.79
N TRP A 187 -0.68 -4.14 1.39
CA TRP A 187 -0.58 -4.24 2.84
C TRP A 187 -0.14 -2.92 3.45
N ALA A 188 -0.89 -2.41 4.43
CA ALA A 188 -0.49 -1.23 5.17
C ALA A 188 0.83 -1.47 5.91
N ASN A 189 1.77 -0.55 5.77
CA ASN A 189 3.01 -0.58 6.54
C ASN A 189 2.75 -0.08 7.97
N ARG A 190 2.27 -0.99 8.83
CA ARG A 190 1.93 -0.68 10.23
C ARG A 190 3.13 -0.44 11.14
N ASP A 191 4.34 -0.68 10.64
CA ASP A 191 5.58 -0.35 11.36
C ASP A 191 6.09 1.06 11.01
N LEU A 192 5.65 1.64 9.89
CA LEU A 192 6.17 2.91 9.37
C LEU A 192 5.90 4.07 10.32
N ASN A 193 6.95 4.73 10.79
CA ASN A 193 6.83 5.91 11.63
C ASN A 193 7.01 7.18 10.79
N VAL A 194 5.94 7.55 10.07
CA VAL A 194 5.93 8.73 9.16
C VAL A 194 6.32 10.00 9.92
N GLY A 195 5.77 10.20 11.12
CA GLY A 195 6.05 11.37 11.93
C GLY A 195 7.54 11.51 12.29
N LYS A 196 8.19 10.43 12.75
CA LYS A 196 9.63 10.46 13.04
C LYS A 196 10.49 10.64 11.79
N ILE A 197 10.08 10.08 10.65
CA ILE A 197 10.78 10.27 9.37
C ILE A 197 10.75 11.75 8.98
N ILE A 198 9.57 12.38 8.97
CA ILE A 198 9.44 13.82 8.68
C ILE A 198 10.25 14.62 9.69
N ALA A 199 10.11 14.34 11.00
CA ALA A 199 10.80 15.06 12.06
C ALA A 199 12.34 14.97 12.01
N SER A 200 12.89 14.00 11.25
CA SER A 200 14.33 13.86 11.01
C SER A 200 14.87 14.75 9.88
N ALA A 201 13.98 15.43 9.14
CA ALA A 201 14.36 16.36 8.10
C ALA A 201 15.21 17.51 8.66
N PRO A 202 16.34 17.86 8.02
CA PRO A 202 17.14 19.01 8.41
C PRO A 202 16.39 20.35 8.31
N ASN A 203 15.42 20.48 7.42
CA ASN A 203 14.66 21.71 7.23
C ASN A 203 13.15 21.49 7.39
N LEU A 204 12.64 21.68 8.60
CA LEU A 204 11.20 21.61 8.90
C LEU A 204 10.47 22.94 8.77
N GLN A 205 11.20 24.05 8.55
CA GLN A 205 10.63 25.39 8.54
C GLN A 205 9.49 25.55 7.51
N PRO A 206 9.58 25.03 6.27
CA PRO A 206 8.50 25.18 5.29
C PRO A 206 7.17 24.57 5.74
N VAL A 207 7.21 23.44 6.46
CA VAL A 207 6.00 22.79 7.00
C VAL A 207 5.48 23.57 8.21
N ALA A 208 6.38 24.06 9.06
CA ALA A 208 6.02 24.89 10.21
C ALA A 208 5.34 26.19 9.76
N ASP A 209 5.86 26.84 8.72
CA ASP A 209 5.30 28.05 8.11
C ASP A 209 3.93 27.77 7.49
N LEU A 210 3.78 26.67 6.75
CA LEU A 210 2.49 26.25 6.18
C LEU A 210 1.43 26.10 7.27
N LEU A 211 1.78 25.45 8.39
CA LEU A 211 0.89 25.22 9.52
C LEU A 211 0.73 26.44 10.44
N GLY A 212 1.59 27.47 10.32
CA GLY A 212 1.59 28.63 11.20
C GLY A 212 2.04 28.32 12.64
N VAL A 213 2.94 27.36 12.82
CA VAL A 213 3.44 26.91 14.13
C VAL A 213 4.97 27.01 14.20
N SER A 214 5.54 26.85 15.40
CA SER A 214 6.99 26.75 15.56
C SER A 214 7.50 25.35 15.18
N VAL A 215 8.77 25.25 14.73
CA VAL A 215 9.40 23.95 14.45
C VAL A 215 9.35 22.99 15.66
N PRO A 216 9.60 23.42 16.92
CA PRO A 216 9.43 22.55 18.08
C PRO A 216 7.99 22.05 18.28
N ALA A 217 6.98 22.89 18.02
CA ALA A 217 5.58 22.47 18.10
C ALA A 217 5.25 21.43 17.02
N LEU A 218 5.73 21.63 15.79
CA LEU A 218 5.61 20.66 14.71
C LEU A 218 6.28 19.32 15.07
N GLN A 219 7.50 19.35 15.61
CA GLN A 219 8.21 18.15 16.04
C GLN A 219 7.45 17.38 17.14
N ALA A 220 6.81 18.09 18.08
CA ALA A 220 5.99 17.47 19.12
C ALA A 220 4.76 16.75 18.52
N VAL A 221 4.08 17.38 17.55
CA VAL A 221 2.96 16.77 16.81
C VAL A 221 3.42 15.52 16.08
N LEU A 222 4.46 15.63 15.25
CA LEU A 222 4.99 14.52 14.45
C LEU A 222 5.46 13.35 15.32
N SER A 223 6.13 13.64 16.43
CA SER A 223 6.58 12.62 17.37
C SER A 223 5.43 11.89 18.07
N GLY A 224 4.28 12.56 18.21
CA GLY A 224 3.08 12.02 18.82
C GLY A 224 2.33 10.99 17.96
N TRP A 225 2.51 10.98 16.64
CA TRP A 225 1.75 10.10 15.75
C TRP A 225 1.99 8.62 16.04
N GLY A 226 3.26 8.21 16.15
CA GLY A 226 3.65 6.81 16.37
C GLY A 226 3.63 5.94 15.09
N PRO A 227 4.05 4.66 15.21
CA PRO A 227 4.12 3.74 14.07
C PRO A 227 2.76 3.43 13.42
N GLY A 228 2.78 3.25 12.11
CA GLY A 228 1.63 2.86 11.30
C GLY A 228 0.56 3.93 11.19
N LYS A 229 0.89 5.19 11.51
CA LYS A 229 -0.06 6.30 11.56
C LYS A 229 0.40 7.49 10.74
N PHE A 230 -0.59 8.20 10.20
CA PHE A 230 -0.43 9.42 9.43
C PHE A 230 -1.66 10.31 9.59
N ASP A 231 -1.46 11.62 9.61
CA ASP A 231 -2.53 12.60 9.63
C ASP A 231 -2.65 13.23 8.24
N ALA A 232 -3.61 12.73 7.46
CA ALA A 232 -3.90 13.20 6.11
C ALA A 232 -4.55 14.59 6.07
N GLU A 233 -5.17 15.02 7.17
CA GLU A 233 -5.97 16.24 7.20
C GLU A 233 -5.21 17.41 7.81
N VAL A 234 -4.09 17.17 8.52
CA VAL A 234 -3.32 18.23 9.20
C VAL A 234 -2.86 19.35 8.27
N LEU A 235 -2.48 19.02 7.02
CA LEU A 235 -2.07 20.02 6.01
C LEU A 235 -3.26 20.81 5.45
N LEU A 236 -4.48 20.39 5.75
CA LEU A 236 -5.72 20.99 5.26
C LEU A 236 -6.39 21.82 6.35
N ASP A 237 -6.53 21.28 7.57
CA ASP A 237 -7.27 21.89 8.66
C ASP A 237 -6.44 22.29 9.90
N GLY A 238 -5.20 21.81 10.00
CA GLY A 238 -4.29 22.10 11.12
C GLY A 238 -4.63 21.41 12.44
N LYS A 239 -5.58 20.47 12.47
CA LYS A 239 -6.06 19.86 13.72
C LYS A 239 -5.25 18.62 14.10
N ALA A 240 -4.07 18.86 14.66
CA ALA A 240 -3.16 17.78 15.09
C ALA A 240 -3.62 16.98 16.32
N ILE A 241 -4.54 17.52 17.14
CA ILE A 241 -4.95 16.95 18.43
C ILE A 241 -6.48 16.86 18.48
N ARG A 242 -6.98 15.70 18.93
CA ARG A 242 -8.40 15.42 19.13
C ARG A 242 -8.92 16.09 20.42
N PRO A 243 -10.25 16.25 20.59
CA PRO A 243 -10.81 16.85 21.81
C PRO A 243 -10.45 16.14 23.12
N ASP A 244 -10.07 14.85 23.06
CA ASP A 244 -9.61 14.06 24.21
C ASP A 244 -8.11 14.22 24.52
N GLY A 245 -7.40 15.09 23.79
CA GLY A 245 -5.97 15.37 23.97
C GLY A 245 -5.03 14.38 23.27
N ALA A 246 -5.55 13.36 22.58
CA ALA A 246 -4.74 12.42 21.83
C ALA A 246 -4.40 12.93 20.41
N PRO A 247 -3.35 12.41 19.77
CA PRO A 247 -3.04 12.72 18.37
C PRO A 247 -4.21 12.42 17.43
N ALA A 248 -4.42 13.27 16.42
CA ALA A 248 -5.43 13.09 15.38
C ALA A 248 -5.02 12.10 14.28
N ALA A 249 -3.73 11.78 14.17
CA ALA A 249 -3.21 10.80 13.22
C ALA A 249 -3.94 9.45 13.29
N THR A 250 -4.36 8.97 12.12
CA THR A 250 -5.11 7.71 11.96
C THR A 250 -4.21 6.60 11.47
N LEU A 251 -4.69 5.34 11.52
CA LEU A 251 -3.92 4.20 11.01
C LEU A 251 -3.85 4.23 9.49
N ILE A 252 -2.67 3.94 8.95
CA ILE A 252 -2.48 3.76 7.51
C ILE A 252 -3.39 2.60 7.04
N PRO A 253 -4.30 2.84 6.07
CA PRO A 253 -5.23 1.82 5.61
C PRO A 253 -4.53 0.81 4.66
N ASN A 254 -5.11 -0.39 4.58
CA ASN A 254 -4.73 -1.32 3.51
C ASN A 254 -5.25 -0.79 2.17
N ALA A 255 -4.52 -1.09 1.10
CA ALA A 255 -4.85 -0.76 -0.28
C ALA A 255 -5.09 -2.02 -1.15
N PHE A 256 -5.55 -3.12 -0.53
CA PHE A 256 -6.00 -4.32 -1.23
C PHE A 256 -7.51 -4.51 -1.08
N GLY A 257 -8.11 -5.26 -2.00
CA GLY A 257 -9.53 -5.64 -1.92
C GLY A 257 -10.48 -4.46 -2.03
N LEU A 258 -10.06 -3.38 -2.68
CA LEU A 258 -10.80 -2.12 -2.74
C LEU A 258 -11.90 -2.10 -3.82
N ALA A 259 -11.95 -3.12 -4.68
CA ALA A 259 -13.00 -3.26 -5.69
C ALA A 259 -14.39 -3.34 -5.04
N GLY A 260 -15.31 -2.50 -5.50
CA GLY A 260 -16.69 -2.44 -5.00
C GLY A 260 -16.91 -1.51 -3.79
N PHE A 261 -15.87 -0.90 -3.24
CA PHE A 261 -15.99 0.17 -2.24
C PHE A 261 -16.09 1.53 -2.95
N ASN A 262 -16.78 2.51 -2.36
CA ASN A 262 -16.95 3.86 -2.94
C ASN A 262 -16.17 4.94 -2.17
N GLN A 263 -15.85 4.69 -0.90
CA GLN A 263 -15.09 5.58 -0.03
C GLN A 263 -13.87 4.83 0.47
N HIS A 264 -12.69 5.20 -0.01
CA HIS A 264 -11.46 4.41 0.15
C HIS A 264 -10.49 4.99 1.18
N THR A 265 -10.85 6.12 1.79
CA THR A 265 -10.12 6.68 2.93
C THR A 265 -10.54 6.00 4.22
N TRP A 266 -9.62 5.91 5.19
CA TRP A 266 -9.91 5.28 6.48
C TRP A 266 -11.08 5.95 7.23
N THR A 267 -11.29 7.25 7.01
CA THR A 267 -12.42 8.02 7.57
C THR A 267 -13.66 8.03 6.66
N GLY A 268 -13.58 7.44 5.46
CA GLY A 268 -14.68 7.26 4.52
C GLY A 268 -15.30 8.55 3.95
N GLY A 269 -14.64 9.70 4.12
CA GLY A 269 -15.26 11.02 3.91
C GLY A 269 -14.83 11.80 2.66
N TRP A 270 -13.86 11.30 1.89
CA TRP A 270 -13.08 12.14 0.98
C TRP A 270 -13.39 11.90 -0.51
N GLY A 271 -13.60 10.64 -0.91
CA GLY A 271 -13.92 10.27 -2.28
C GLY A 271 -13.43 8.88 -2.69
N THR A 272 -13.41 8.66 -4.00
CA THR A 272 -12.95 7.42 -4.65
C THR A 272 -11.42 7.28 -4.61
N ILE A 273 -10.89 6.09 -4.95
CA ILE A 273 -9.43 5.84 -5.07
C ILE A 273 -8.75 6.88 -5.97
N THR A 274 -9.34 7.21 -7.12
CA THR A 274 -8.74 8.16 -8.07
C THR A 274 -8.64 9.56 -7.47
N TYR A 275 -9.68 10.03 -6.77
CA TYR A 275 -9.62 11.29 -6.05
C TYR A 275 -8.53 11.25 -4.97
N TRP A 276 -8.49 10.18 -4.18
CA TRP A 276 -7.53 10.03 -3.10
C TRP A 276 -6.08 10.02 -3.62
N ASN A 277 -5.80 9.24 -4.67
CA ASN A 277 -4.48 9.24 -5.30
C ASN A 277 -4.07 10.65 -5.78
N ALA A 278 -5.00 11.41 -6.36
CA ALA A 278 -4.72 12.76 -6.83
C ALA A 278 -4.42 13.71 -5.66
N LEU A 279 -5.19 13.64 -4.57
CA LEU A 279 -4.96 14.43 -3.36
C LEU A 279 -3.61 14.09 -2.73
N VAL A 280 -3.35 12.80 -2.49
CA VAL A 280 -2.10 12.31 -1.88
C VAL A 280 -0.90 12.71 -2.73
N ALA A 281 -0.93 12.44 -4.04
CA ALA A 281 0.21 12.71 -4.91
C ALA A 281 0.52 14.21 -5.03
N ASN A 282 -0.50 15.07 -5.11
CA ASN A 282 -0.29 16.52 -5.25
C ASN A 282 0.02 17.21 -3.92
N ILE A 283 -0.74 16.93 -2.86
CA ILE A 283 -0.70 17.71 -1.61
C ILE A 283 0.17 17.04 -0.56
N GLU A 284 -0.04 15.75 -0.29
CA GLU A 284 0.62 15.06 0.83
C GLU A 284 2.04 14.61 0.48
N MET A 285 2.25 14.12 -0.74
CA MET A 285 3.57 13.78 -1.27
C MET A 285 4.29 15.05 -1.73
N GLY A 286 3.58 16.08 -2.20
CA GLY A 286 4.19 17.29 -2.76
C GLY A 286 4.70 17.10 -4.19
N GLY A 287 4.06 16.21 -4.95
CA GLY A 287 4.35 15.97 -6.36
C GLY A 287 3.86 17.09 -7.29
N ARG A 288 4.05 16.87 -8.59
CA ARG A 288 3.80 17.84 -9.65
C ARG A 288 2.64 17.41 -10.53
N GLY A 289 1.50 18.08 -10.40
CA GLY A 289 0.34 17.79 -11.22
C GLY A 289 -0.79 18.79 -11.06
N VAL A 290 -1.94 18.42 -11.61
CA VAL A 290 -3.17 19.19 -11.50
C VAL A 290 -4.06 18.57 -10.43
N PHE A 291 -4.61 19.42 -9.55
CA PHE A 291 -5.60 19.02 -8.57
C PHE A 291 -6.65 20.10 -8.39
N PHE A 292 -7.92 19.71 -8.34
CA PHE A 292 -9.01 20.63 -8.14
C PHE A 292 -10.06 20.02 -7.21
N ASP A 293 -10.27 20.67 -6.07
CA ASP A 293 -11.34 20.35 -5.15
C ASP A 293 -11.85 21.62 -4.45
N PRO A 294 -12.96 22.21 -4.91
CA PRO A 294 -13.47 23.45 -4.34
C PRO A 294 -13.94 23.30 -2.88
N ARG A 295 -14.15 22.07 -2.37
CA ARG A 295 -14.50 21.84 -0.96
C ARG A 295 -13.38 22.28 -0.01
N LEU A 296 -12.13 22.22 -0.49
CA LEU A 296 -10.95 22.65 0.26
C LEU A 296 -10.81 24.17 0.36
N ASN A 297 -11.57 24.94 -0.43
CA ASN A 297 -11.64 26.39 -0.29
C ASN A 297 -12.75 26.80 0.68
N SER A 298 -12.60 26.42 1.95
CA SER A 298 -13.62 26.64 2.99
C SER A 298 -13.01 26.86 4.38
N ASP A 299 -13.80 27.40 5.29
CA ASP A 299 -13.43 27.60 6.70
C ASP A 299 -13.17 26.28 7.44
N GLN A 300 -13.64 25.15 6.90
CA GLN A 300 -13.34 23.82 7.42
C GLN A 300 -11.87 23.45 7.18
N PHE A 301 -11.28 23.92 6.07
CA PHE A 301 -9.92 23.62 5.63
C PHE A 301 -9.10 24.91 5.42
N PRO A 302 -8.88 25.70 6.50
CA PRO A 302 -8.27 27.02 6.40
C PRO A 302 -6.84 27.01 5.86
N ILE A 303 -6.10 25.92 6.04
CA ILE A 303 -4.72 25.79 5.52
C ILE A 303 -4.78 25.52 4.02
N ALA A 304 -5.62 24.58 3.58
CA ALA A 304 -5.80 24.28 2.17
C ALA A 304 -6.30 25.50 1.38
N ALA A 305 -7.26 26.25 1.94
CA ALA A 305 -7.79 27.47 1.35
C ALA A 305 -6.69 28.54 1.17
N ARG A 306 -5.92 28.80 2.25
CA ARG A 306 -4.81 29.78 2.25
C ARG A 306 -3.66 29.39 1.32
N ALA A 307 -3.30 28.11 1.30
CA ALA A 307 -2.21 27.58 0.49
C ALA A 307 -2.59 27.36 -0.99
N GLY A 308 -3.87 27.50 -1.34
CA GLY A 308 -4.36 27.28 -2.71
C GLY A 308 -4.43 25.80 -3.11
N PHE A 309 -4.38 24.87 -2.16
CA PHE A 309 -4.42 23.42 -2.42
C PHE A 309 -5.73 22.96 -3.08
N TRP A 310 -6.78 23.77 -3.04
CA TRP A 310 -8.05 23.52 -3.72
C TRP A 310 -7.97 23.64 -5.25
N ASN A 311 -6.92 24.27 -5.81
CA ASN A 311 -6.76 24.49 -7.25
C ASN A 311 -5.28 24.56 -7.65
N LEU A 312 -4.61 23.41 -7.61
CA LEU A 312 -3.24 23.25 -8.08
C LEU A 312 -3.22 23.11 -9.59
N ARG A 313 -2.34 23.88 -10.23
CA ARG A 313 -2.14 23.90 -11.68
C ARG A 313 -0.64 23.87 -11.96
N VAL A 314 -0.28 23.16 -13.02
CA VAL A 314 1.06 23.11 -13.59
C VAL A 314 0.94 23.25 -15.10
N ASP A 315 2.04 23.58 -15.77
CA ASP A 315 2.11 23.43 -17.22
C ASP A 315 1.81 21.96 -17.60
N PRO A 316 0.99 21.68 -18.62
CA PRO A 316 0.68 20.31 -19.05
C PRO A 316 1.92 19.44 -19.30
N ASP A 317 3.01 20.01 -19.82
CA ASP A 317 4.25 19.27 -20.08
C ASP A 317 5.02 18.91 -18.80
N GLU A 318 4.64 19.50 -17.67
CA GLU A 318 5.22 19.27 -16.36
C GLU A 318 4.31 18.46 -15.42
N ASP A 319 3.11 18.07 -15.87
CA ASP A 319 2.19 17.23 -15.10
C ASP A 319 2.67 15.77 -15.08
N ARG A 320 3.14 15.34 -13.91
CA ARG A 320 3.64 13.99 -13.66
C ARG A 320 2.60 13.08 -13.00
N ILE A 321 1.44 13.61 -12.61
CA ILE A 321 0.43 12.87 -11.83
C ILE A 321 -0.74 12.45 -12.71
N THR A 322 -1.40 13.40 -13.38
CA THR A 322 -2.67 13.16 -14.07
C THR A 322 -2.60 12.00 -15.07
N PRO A 323 -1.57 11.87 -15.91
CA PRO A 323 -1.46 10.75 -16.86
C PRO A 323 -1.35 9.37 -16.20
N LYS A 324 -0.91 9.31 -14.94
CA LYS A 324 -0.63 8.05 -14.21
C LYS A 324 -1.82 7.54 -13.40
N LEU A 325 -2.78 8.41 -13.09
CA LEU A 325 -3.94 8.07 -12.26
C LEU A 325 -4.79 6.90 -12.81
N PRO A 326 -5.06 6.77 -14.13
CA PRO A 326 -5.89 5.68 -14.64
C PRO A 326 -5.27 4.30 -14.42
N ALA A 327 -4.00 4.11 -14.80
CA ALA A 327 -3.30 2.84 -14.63
C ALA A 327 -3.09 2.52 -13.15
N LEU A 328 -2.71 3.51 -12.33
CA LEU A 328 -2.59 3.35 -10.88
C LEU A 328 -3.89 2.86 -10.24
N HIS A 329 -5.02 3.48 -10.58
CA HIS A 329 -6.33 3.06 -10.11
C HIS A 329 -6.65 1.63 -10.54
N PHE A 330 -6.42 1.28 -11.82
CA PHE A 330 -6.65 -0.06 -12.33
C PHE A 330 -5.84 -1.11 -11.57
N TYR A 331 -4.56 -0.84 -11.32
CA TYR A 331 -3.71 -1.72 -10.52
C TYR A 331 -4.23 -1.90 -9.10
N GLN A 332 -4.62 -0.82 -8.41
CA GLN A 332 -5.12 -0.88 -7.02
C GLN A 332 -6.42 -1.70 -6.92
N LEU A 333 -7.32 -1.59 -7.91
CA LEU A 333 -8.51 -2.44 -7.98
C LEU A 333 -8.16 -3.92 -8.20
N ALA A 334 -7.05 -4.20 -8.89
CA ALA A 334 -6.57 -5.55 -9.17
C ALA A 334 -5.81 -6.20 -7.99
N ILE A 335 -5.53 -5.49 -6.90
CA ILE A 335 -4.86 -6.07 -5.72
C ILE A 335 -5.90 -6.86 -4.90
N PRO A 336 -5.84 -8.20 -4.86
CA PRO A 336 -6.83 -8.99 -4.15
C PRO A 336 -6.63 -8.91 -2.64
N ALA A 337 -7.73 -9.01 -1.88
CA ALA A 337 -7.63 -9.21 -0.44
C ALA A 337 -6.92 -10.54 -0.13
N PRO A 338 -5.97 -10.56 0.82
CA PRO A 338 -5.33 -11.78 1.27
C PRO A 338 -6.37 -12.71 1.90
N ARG A 339 -6.27 -14.01 1.62
CA ARG A 339 -7.13 -15.00 2.26
C ARG A 339 -6.62 -15.28 3.67
N PRO A 340 -7.45 -15.16 4.72
CA PRO A 340 -7.03 -15.51 6.07
C PRO A 340 -6.78 -17.02 6.15
N ARG A 341 -5.77 -17.40 6.94
CA ARG A 341 -5.37 -18.79 7.14
C ARG A 341 -6.07 -19.35 8.37
N ALA A 342 -6.90 -20.37 8.16
CA ALA A 342 -7.57 -21.11 9.24
C ALA A 342 -6.57 -21.63 10.27
N GLY A 343 -6.88 -21.45 11.56
CA GLY A 343 -6.04 -21.87 12.68
C GLY A 343 -4.80 -20.99 12.93
N ILE A 344 -4.56 -19.96 12.11
CA ILE A 344 -3.49 -18.96 12.33
C ILE A 344 -4.11 -17.59 12.53
N ASP A 345 -4.88 -17.13 11.54
CA ASP A 345 -5.44 -15.79 11.52
C ASP A 345 -6.86 -15.77 12.14
N PHE A 346 -7.55 -16.92 12.19
CA PHE A 346 -8.86 -17.08 12.83
C PHE A 346 -9.15 -18.55 13.22
N ASP A 347 -10.07 -18.74 14.17
CA ASP A 347 -10.64 -20.04 14.54
C ASP A 347 -11.82 -20.39 13.60
N PRO A 348 -11.77 -21.52 12.85
CA PRO A 348 -12.82 -21.86 11.90
C PRO A 348 -14.18 -22.16 12.53
N GLU A 349 -14.21 -22.87 13.66
CA GLU A 349 -15.47 -23.22 14.32
C GLU A 349 -16.12 -21.97 14.93
N ALA A 350 -15.32 -21.05 15.46
CA ALA A 350 -15.81 -19.76 15.92
C ALA A 350 -16.40 -18.93 14.78
N ALA A 351 -15.68 -18.83 13.66
CA ALA A 351 -16.14 -18.07 12.49
C ALA A 351 -17.42 -18.65 11.86
N GLU A 352 -17.62 -19.97 11.89
CA GLU A 352 -18.87 -20.58 11.41
C GLU A 352 -20.08 -20.19 12.28
N ARG A 353 -19.86 -19.88 13.57
CA ARG A 353 -20.94 -19.47 14.49
C ARG A 353 -21.32 -17.99 14.37
N GLY A 354 -20.51 -17.16 13.70
CA GLY A 354 -20.67 -15.70 13.63
C GLY A 354 -19.76 -14.97 14.60
#